data_AF-A0A7C6YTE5-F1
#
_entry.id   AF-A0A7C6YTE5-F1
#
_cell.length_a   1.000
_cell.length_b   1.000
_cell.length_c   1.000
_cell.angle_alpha   90.00
_cell.angle_beta   90.00
_cell.angle_gamma   90.00
#
_symmetry.space_group_name_H-M   'P 1'
#
loop_
_entity.id
_entity.type
_entity.pdbx_description
1 polymer ?
#
loop_
_entity_poly.entity_id
_entity_poly.type
_entity_poly.pdbx_seq_one_letter_code
_entity_poly.pdbx_strand_id
1 'polypeptide(L)' 'MGLSNSKKPNRYTAIIAISKRARQIIDGVAPVVESSATKPVTIAIEELEAGKLRCRD' A
#
# COMPACT_ATOMS: atom_id res chain seq x y z
N MET A 1 -31.47 8.95 1.18
CA MET A 1 -30.81 7.64 0.96
C MET A 1 -29.34 7.94 0.69
N GLY A 2 -28.46 7.60 1.62
CA GLY A 2 -27.08 8.11 1.68
C GLY A 2 -26.22 7.60 0.54
N LEU A 3 -25.51 8.52 -0.12
CA LEU A 3 -24.46 8.22 -1.09
C LEU A 3 -23.33 7.50 -0.35
N SER A 4 -23.26 6.17 -0.53
CA SER A 4 -22.11 5.35 -0.17
C SER A 4 -20.94 5.74 -1.08
N ASN A 5 -20.24 6.82 -0.70
CA ASN A 5 -19.05 7.27 -1.39
C ASN A 5 -17.93 6.26 -1.08
N SER A 6 -17.87 5.19 -1.88
CA SER A 6 -16.75 4.26 -1.86
C SER A 6 -15.49 5.04 -2.23
N LYS A 7 -14.72 5.47 -1.23
CA LYS A 7 -13.42 6.14 -1.40
C LYS A 7 -12.42 5.12 -1.93
N LYS A 8 -12.58 4.72 -3.20
CA LYS A 8 -11.57 3.96 -3.93
C LYS A 8 -10.37 4.88 -4.11
N PRO A 9 -9.16 4.50 -3.67
CA PRO A 9 -7.98 5.32 -3.93
C PRO A 9 -7.84 5.50 -5.44
N ASN A 10 -7.58 6.72 -5.88
CA ASN A 10 -7.25 6.95 -7.28
C ASN A 10 -6.06 6.06 -7.65
N ARG A 11 -6.10 5.42 -8.83
CA ARG A 11 -5.07 4.47 -9.28
C ARG A 11 -3.66 5.07 -9.17
N TYR A 12 -3.54 6.36 -9.46
CA TYR A 12 -2.30 7.12 -9.30
C TYR A 12 -1.85 7.24 -7.85
N THR A 13 -2.75 7.54 -6.92
CA THR A 13 -2.45 7.63 -5.49
C THR A 13 -2.01 6.28 -4.93
N ALA A 14 -2.66 5.18 -5.35
CA ALA A 14 -2.28 3.83 -4.98
C ALA A 14 -0.85 3.51 -5.47
N ILE A 15 -0.53 3.79 -6.73
CA ILE A 15 0.82 3.60 -7.28
C ILE A 15 1.86 4.41 -6.51
N ILE A 16 1.59 5.69 -6.23
CA ILE A 16 2.51 6.55 -5.48
C ILE A 16 2.74 6.00 -4.06
N ALA A 17 1.70 5.52 -3.38
CA ALA A 17 1.81 4.95 -2.05
C ALA A 17 2.61 3.64 -2.05
N ILE A 18 2.36 2.74 -3.01
CA ILE A 18 3.13 1.51 -3.20
C ILE A 18 4.60 1.84 -3.46
N SER A 19 4.90 2.80 -4.35
CA SER A 19 6.30 3.18 -4.65
C SER A 19 7.02 3.75 -3.43
N LYS A 20 6.37 4.65 -2.68
CA LYS A 20 6.91 5.19 -1.43
C LYS A 20 7.18 4.09 -0.42
N ARG A 21 6.24 3.15 -0.29
CA ARG A 21 6.38 2.04 0.66
C ARG A 21 7.47 1.06 0.26
N ALA A 22 7.54 0.69 -1.01
CA ALA A 22 8.60 -0.17 -1.53
C ALA A 22 9.98 0.41 -1.21
N ARG A 23 10.14 1.74 -1.31
CA ARG A 23 11.39 2.41 -0.92
C ARG A 23 11.68 2.31 0.59
N GLN A 24 10.67 2.46 1.46
CA GLN A 24 10.86 2.23 2.90
C GLN A 24 11.37 0.82 3.20
N ILE A 25 10.83 -0.19 2.52
CA ILE A 25 11.25 -1.58 2.68
C ILE A 25 12.71 -1.76 2.20
N ILE A 26 13.08 -1.11 1.09
CA ILE A 26 14.47 -1.08 0.60
C ILE A 26 15.41 -0.40 1.63
N ASP A 27 14.94 0.67 2.28
CA ASP A 27 15.68 1.40 3.31
C ASP A 27 15.75 0.62 4.66
N GLY A 28 15.25 -0.62 4.70
CA GLY A 28 15.34 -1.51 5.86
C GLY A 28 14.16 -1.44 6.82
N VAL A 29 13.07 -0.74 6.47
CA VAL A 29 11.85 -0.72 7.28
C VAL A 29 11.14 -2.06 7.15
N ALA A 30 10.83 -2.69 8.28
CA ALA A 30 10.14 -3.97 8.31
C ALA A 30 8.74 -3.90 7.63
N PRO A 31 8.34 -4.94 6.89
CA PRO A 31 6.97 -5.12 6.43
C PRO A 31 5.95 -5.15 7.58
N VAL A 32 4.75 -4.63 7.35
CA VAL A 32 3.61 -4.66 8.29
C VAL A 32 2.71 -5.88 8.04
N VAL A 33 2.90 -6.56 6.91
CA VAL A 33 2.25 -7.82 6.57
C VAL A 33 3.34 -8.88 6.43
N GLU A 34 3.06 -10.05 7.00
CA GLU A 34 3.82 -11.27 6.74
C GLU A 34 3.65 -11.63 5.27
N SER A 35 4.63 -11.23 4.46
CA SER A 35 4.66 -11.48 3.04
C SER A 35 5.65 -12.60 2.75
N SER A 36 5.25 -13.57 1.93
CA SER A 36 6.20 -14.54 1.37
C SER A 36 7.04 -13.94 0.23
N ALA A 37 6.69 -12.74 -0.23
CA ALA A 37 7.40 -12.06 -1.29
C ALA A 37 8.68 -11.41 -0.76
N THR A 38 9.78 -11.59 -1.51
CA THR A 38 11.06 -10.92 -1.25
C THR A 38 11.18 -9.58 -1.96
N LYS A 39 10.30 -9.32 -2.94
CA LYS A 39 10.32 -8.09 -3.73
C LYS A 39 9.62 -6.96 -2.96
N PRO A 40 10.27 -5.83 -2.69
CA PRO A 40 9.70 -4.74 -1.87
C PRO A 40 8.41 -4.16 -2.46
N VAL A 41 8.29 -4.13 -3.78
CA VAL A 41 7.06 -3.67 -4.46
C VAL A 41 5.89 -4.63 -4.24
N THR A 42 6.15 -5.94 -4.25
CA THR A 42 5.11 -6.95 -4.02
C THR A 42 4.61 -6.89 -2.59
N ILE A 43 5.52 -6.78 -1.62
CA ILE A 43 5.18 -6.59 -0.20
C ILE A 43 4.30 -5.34 -0.03
N ALA A 44 4.66 -4.21 -0.66
CA ALA A 44 3.89 -2.98 -0.58
C ALA A 44 2.48 -3.09 -1.19
N ILE A 45 2.30 -3.90 -2.25
CA ILE A 45 0.98 -4.22 -2.81
C ILE A 45 0.18 -5.07 -1.83
N GLU A 46 0.77 -6.11 -1.25
CA GLU A 46 0.09 -6.96 -0.27
C GLU A 46 -0.34 -6.18 0.97
N GLU A 47 0.47 -5.21 1.43
CA GLU A 47 0.09 -4.30 2.51
C GLU A 47 -1.08 -3.38 2.13
N LEU A 48 -1.15 -2.94 0.87
CA LEU A 48 -2.25 -2.14 0.35
C LEU A 48 -3.54 -2.96 0.25
N GLU A 49 -3.47 -4.17 -0.32
CA GLU A 49 -4.59 -5.11 -0.43
C GLU A 49 -5.10 -5.56 0.96
N ALA A 50 -4.19 -5.74 1.92
CA ALA A 50 -4.53 -6.01 3.31
C ALA A 50 -5.12 -4.78 4.05
N GLY A 51 -5.20 -3.61 3.40
CA GLY A 51 -5.69 -2.37 3.99
C GLY A 51 -4.79 -1.79 5.08
N LYS A 52 -3.58 -2.31 5.26
CA LYS A 52 -2.59 -1.82 6.23
C LYS A 52 -1.80 -0.63 5.69
N LEU A 53 -1.76 -0.45 4.37
CA LEU A 53 -1.20 0.74 3.74
C LEU A 53 -2.26 1.84 3.62
N ARG A 54 -2.21 2.84 4.50
CA ARG A 54 -3.12 3.99 4.41
C ARG A 54 -2.51 5.08 3.54
N CYS A 55 -3.10 5.33 2.37
CA CYS A 55 -2.83 6.51 1.57
C CYS A 55 -3.43 7.72 2.29
N ARG A 56 -2.64 8.43 3.11
CA ARG A 56 -3.04 9.73 3.63
C ARG A 56 -2.60 10.77 2.60
N ASP A 57 -3.60 11.42 2.00
CA ASP A 57 -3.42 12.57 1.11
C ASP A 57 -2.73 13.73 1.87
#